data_AF-A0A830F5R0-F1
#
_entry.id   AF-A0A830F5R0-F1
#
_cell.length_a   1.000
_cell.length_b   1.000
_cell.length_c   1.000
_cell.angle_alpha   90.00
_cell.angle_beta   90.00
_cell.angle_gamma   90.00
#
_symmetry.space_group_name_H-M   'P 1'
#
loop_
_entity.id
_entity.type
_entity.pdbx_description
1 polymer ?
#
loop_
_entity_poly.entity_id
_entity_poly.type
_entity_poly.pdbx_seq_one_letter_code
_entity_poly.pdbx_strand_id
1 'polypeptide(L)'
;MSTRSQLRFIQRSETTDEQSETDRIAQIYRHSDGYPDSVLHDLDQLKQLLDETRTERGTAYAAAQFLFLHTLTSMTLYVDEGRDRRIHADQPSDLLEPDNMEHLDQPMFLLGHGVENPADGIHGDEEYLYVVELPTRNPFEEPAEWTVKVSGHSAFPRWDGPTEEAFERASWQFHGPLGHALEEVVAEPA
;
A
#
# COMPACT_ATOMS: atom_id res chain seq x y z
N MET A 1 -2.65 0.01 16.05
CA MET A 1 -3.95 0.71 16.07
C MET A 1 -4.65 0.50 14.73
N SER A 2 -5.98 0.40 14.69
CA SER A 2 -6.74 0.06 13.47
C SER A 2 -6.98 1.30 12.62
N THR A 3 -5.92 1.88 12.05
CA THR A 3 -6.06 2.97 11.10
C THR A 3 -6.12 2.44 9.70
N ARG A 4 -7.17 2.82 8.99
CA ARG A 4 -7.48 2.33 7.64
C ARG A 4 -7.06 3.35 6.62
N SER A 5 -6.62 2.88 5.47
CA SER A 5 -6.21 3.75 4.38
C SER A 5 -6.40 3.11 3.03
N GLN A 6 -6.47 3.94 2.00
CA GLN A 6 -6.29 3.49 0.63
C GLN A 6 -5.02 4.06 0.03
N LEU A 7 -4.31 3.22 -0.71
CA LEU A 7 -3.15 3.62 -1.50
C LEU A 7 -3.44 3.36 -2.96
N ARG A 8 -3.15 4.35 -3.79
CA ARG A 8 -3.31 4.28 -5.24
C ARG A 8 -1.97 4.45 -5.92
N PHE A 9 -1.51 3.41 -6.61
CA PHE A 9 -0.35 3.47 -7.49
C PHE A 9 -0.81 3.91 -8.86
N ILE A 10 -0.26 5.01 -9.36
CA ILE A 10 -0.55 5.54 -10.69
C ILE A 10 0.72 5.70 -11.51
N GLN A 11 0.62 5.53 -12.81
CA GLN A 11 1.72 5.82 -13.73
C GLN A 11 1.53 7.24 -14.30
N ARG A 12 2.53 8.12 -14.13
CA ARG A 12 2.52 9.44 -14.75
C ARG A 12 2.67 9.31 -16.26
N SER A 13 1.60 9.56 -17.01
CA SER A 13 1.66 9.59 -18.47
C SER A 13 2.22 10.93 -18.96
N GLU A 14 3.32 10.92 -19.72
CA GLU A 14 3.79 12.11 -20.44
C GLU A 14 3.02 12.32 -21.76
N THR A 15 2.28 11.31 -22.24
CA THR A 15 1.53 11.34 -23.50
C THR A 15 0.10 10.84 -23.34
N THR A 16 -0.84 11.52 -23.97
CA THR A 16 -2.27 11.21 -24.03
C THR A 16 -2.55 10.02 -24.95
N ASP A 17 -1.95 8.85 -24.70
CA ASP A 17 -2.35 7.62 -25.40
C ASP A 17 -3.44 6.88 -24.62
N GLU A 18 -4.50 6.53 -25.35
CA GLU A 18 -5.74 5.84 -24.94
C GLU A 18 -5.54 4.38 -24.47
N GLN A 19 -4.38 4.04 -23.92
CA GLN A 19 -4.30 2.83 -23.09
C GLN A 19 -5.24 3.02 -21.91
N SER A 20 -6.14 2.04 -21.73
CA SER A 20 -7.20 2.03 -20.71
C SER A 20 -6.69 2.65 -19.41
N GLU A 21 -7.29 3.77 -18.97
CA GLU A 21 -6.90 4.49 -17.76
C GLU A 21 -6.83 3.55 -16.54
N THR A 22 -7.60 2.46 -16.55
CA THR A 22 -7.60 1.41 -15.53
C THR A 22 -6.32 0.56 -15.48
N ASP A 23 -5.60 0.34 -16.58
CA ASP A 23 -4.34 -0.44 -16.57
C ASP A 23 -3.19 0.33 -15.92
N ARG A 24 -3.35 1.65 -15.76
CA ARG A 24 -2.37 2.54 -15.12
C ARG A 24 -2.57 2.69 -13.63
N ILE A 25 -3.68 2.18 -13.08
CA ILE A 25 -4.04 2.36 -11.69
C ILE A 25 -4.09 1.01 -11.00
N ALA A 26 -3.34 0.87 -9.90
CA ALA A 26 -3.52 -0.21 -8.95
C ALA A 26 -3.89 0.37 -7.59
N GLN A 27 -5.01 -0.08 -7.04
CA GLN A 27 -5.52 0.45 -5.78
C GLN A 27 -5.59 -0.64 -4.73
N ILE A 28 -5.16 -0.30 -3.52
CA ILE A 28 -5.15 -1.20 -2.38
C ILE A 28 -5.85 -0.53 -1.20
N TYR A 29 -6.59 -1.35 -0.48
CA TYR A 29 -7.10 -1.02 0.83
C TYR A 29 -6.18 -1.65 1.89
N ARG A 30 -5.94 -0.91 2.96
CA ARG A 30 -5.19 -1.35 4.15
C ARG A 30 -6.07 -1.16 5.38
N HIS A 31 -6.34 -2.24 6.09
CA HIS A 31 -7.27 -2.30 7.20
C HIS A 31 -6.65 -1.82 8.53
N SER A 32 -5.32 -1.89 8.66
CA SER A 32 -4.62 -1.52 9.89
C SER A 32 -3.31 -0.81 9.61
N ASP A 33 -2.94 0.07 10.54
CA ASP A 33 -1.66 0.78 10.54
C ASP A 33 -1.45 1.66 9.30
N GLY A 34 -2.52 2.24 8.75
CA GLY A 34 -2.50 3.14 7.59
C GLY A 34 -2.00 4.56 7.87
N TYR A 35 -1.25 4.79 8.95
CA TYR A 35 -0.67 6.10 9.27
C TYR A 35 0.48 6.46 8.31
N PRO A 36 0.73 7.77 8.08
CA PRO A 36 1.80 8.19 7.18
C PRO A 36 3.17 7.63 7.55
N ASP A 37 3.50 7.58 8.85
CA ASP A 37 4.75 6.98 9.36
C ASP A 37 4.97 5.56 8.83
N SER A 38 4.02 4.65 9.07
CA SER A 38 4.14 3.28 8.60
C SER A 38 4.09 3.17 7.07
N VAL A 39 3.12 3.81 6.43
CA VAL A 39 2.92 3.67 4.98
C VAL A 39 4.12 4.20 4.20
N LEU A 40 4.68 5.35 4.59
CA LEU A 40 5.81 5.95 3.90
C LEU A 40 7.09 5.13 4.12
N HIS A 41 7.32 4.60 5.31
CA HIS A 41 8.44 3.69 5.55
C HIS A 41 8.35 2.40 4.74
N ASP A 42 7.16 1.78 4.67
CA ASP A 42 6.92 0.58 3.85
C ASP A 42 7.18 0.86 2.36
N LEU A 43 6.74 2.03 1.86
CA LEU A 43 6.97 2.45 0.47
C LEU A 43 8.46 2.69 0.19
N ASP A 44 9.19 3.32 1.10
CA ASP A 44 10.62 3.62 0.96
C ASP A 44 11.45 2.33 0.91
N GLN A 45 11.19 1.39 1.83
CA GLN A 45 11.83 0.08 1.84
C GLN A 45 11.54 -0.71 0.57
N LEU A 46 10.27 -0.71 0.11
CA LEU A 46 9.90 -1.34 -1.16
C LEU A 46 10.67 -0.69 -2.32
N LYS A 47 10.70 0.64 -2.38
CA LYS A 47 11.37 1.35 -3.47
C LYS A 47 12.86 1.03 -3.50
N GLN A 48 13.54 1.06 -2.36
CA GLN A 48 14.94 0.69 -2.25
C GLN A 48 15.18 -0.74 -2.76
N LEU A 49 14.36 -1.71 -2.33
CA LEU A 49 14.47 -3.10 -2.78
C LEU A 49 14.32 -3.22 -4.30
N LEU A 50 13.31 -2.55 -4.87
CA LEU A 50 13.03 -2.61 -6.30
C LEU A 50 14.16 -1.98 -7.13
N ASP A 51 14.81 -0.96 -6.60
CA ASP A 51 15.93 -0.25 -7.25
C ASP A 51 17.20 -1.11 -7.25
N GLU A 52 17.58 -1.61 -6.08
CA GLU A 52 18.79 -2.41 -5.90
C GLU A 52 18.74 -3.71 -6.72
N THR A 53 17.55 -4.28 -6.88
CA THR A 53 17.34 -5.52 -7.64
C THR A 53 16.94 -5.28 -9.10
N ARG A 54 16.67 -4.03 -9.50
CA ARG A 54 16.20 -3.63 -10.84
C ARG A 54 14.89 -4.34 -11.25
N THR A 55 14.00 -4.57 -10.30
CA THR A 55 12.74 -5.31 -10.49
C THR A 55 11.49 -4.44 -10.54
N GLU A 56 11.59 -3.11 -10.43
CA GLU A 56 10.43 -2.26 -10.69
C GLU A 56 9.92 -2.46 -12.14
N ARG A 57 8.59 -2.54 -12.29
CA ARG A 57 7.92 -2.79 -13.58
C ARG A 57 6.79 -1.81 -13.85
N GLY A 58 5.85 -1.67 -12.92
CA GLY A 58 4.66 -0.84 -13.09
C GLY A 58 3.76 -0.89 -11.86
N THR A 59 2.66 -0.17 -11.91
CA THR A 59 1.78 0.12 -10.75
C THR A 59 1.20 -1.14 -10.13
N ALA A 60 0.70 -2.08 -10.94
CA ALA A 60 0.18 -3.37 -10.45
C ALA A 60 1.26 -4.21 -9.74
N TYR A 61 2.49 -4.22 -10.27
CA TYR A 61 3.61 -4.94 -9.64
C TYR A 61 4.03 -4.25 -8.34
N ALA A 62 4.12 -2.93 -8.31
CA ALA A 62 4.45 -2.18 -7.11
C ALA A 62 3.41 -2.40 -6.00
N ALA A 63 2.12 -2.32 -6.34
CA ALA A 63 1.03 -2.62 -5.42
C ALA A 63 1.10 -4.06 -4.89
N ALA A 64 1.31 -5.05 -5.77
CA ALA A 64 1.42 -6.45 -5.36
C ALA A 64 2.62 -6.70 -4.42
N GLN A 65 3.77 -6.08 -4.70
CA GLN A 65 4.96 -6.22 -3.84
C GLN A 65 4.77 -5.50 -2.50
N PHE A 66 4.12 -4.33 -2.48
CA PHE A 66 3.75 -3.64 -1.25
C PHE A 66 2.87 -4.53 -0.35
N LEU A 67 1.81 -5.10 -0.92
CA LEU A 67 0.91 -6.04 -0.22
C LEU A 67 1.67 -7.26 0.32
N PHE A 68 2.55 -7.84 -0.50
CA PHE A 68 3.31 -9.02 -0.14
C PHE A 68 4.26 -8.75 1.03
N LEU A 69 5.07 -7.70 0.95
CA LEU A 69 6.01 -7.33 2.01
C LEU A 69 5.28 -7.02 3.33
N HIS A 70 4.16 -6.29 3.27
CA HIS A 70 3.37 -6.01 4.46
C HIS A 70 2.77 -7.29 5.05
N THR A 71 2.22 -8.17 4.20
CA THR A 71 1.69 -9.46 4.66
C THR A 71 2.76 -10.26 5.41
N LEU A 72 3.99 -10.32 4.88
CA LEU A 72 5.10 -11.01 5.55
C LEU A 72 5.51 -10.36 6.88
N THR A 73 5.59 -9.04 6.95
CA THR A 73 5.98 -8.33 8.18
C THR A 73 4.90 -8.45 9.25
N SER A 74 3.63 -8.25 8.88
CA SER A 74 2.50 -8.41 9.79
C SER A 74 2.29 -9.85 10.27
N MET A 75 2.61 -10.86 9.46
CA MET A 75 2.58 -12.26 9.86
C MET A 75 3.40 -12.53 11.12
N THR A 76 4.56 -11.87 11.30
CA THR A 76 5.42 -12.08 12.48
C THR A 76 4.71 -11.82 13.81
N LEU A 77 3.71 -10.93 13.83
CA LEU A 77 2.89 -10.62 15.00
C LEU A 77 1.96 -11.77 15.41
N TYR A 78 1.68 -12.70 14.49
CA TYR A 78 0.73 -13.81 14.69
C TYR A 78 1.41 -15.17 14.72
N VAL A 79 2.66 -15.25 14.28
CA VAL A 79 3.26 -16.50 13.82
C VAL A 79 4.36 -17.05 14.74
N ASP A 80 4.85 -16.29 15.73
CA ASP A 80 5.95 -16.78 16.58
C ASP A 80 5.88 -16.31 18.05
N GLU A 81 4.83 -16.73 18.76
CA GLU A 81 4.76 -16.59 20.23
C GLU A 81 4.75 -17.95 20.94
N GLY A 82 5.88 -18.67 20.91
CA GLY A 82 6.28 -19.62 21.97
C GLY A 82 5.31 -20.75 22.38
N ARG A 83 4.26 -21.05 21.61
CA ARG A 83 3.27 -22.09 21.87
C ARG A 83 3.45 -23.27 20.92
N ASP A 84 2.87 -24.42 21.28
CA ASP A 84 2.94 -25.72 20.56
C ASP A 84 2.40 -25.69 19.11
N ARG A 85 1.98 -24.53 18.60
CA ARG A 85 1.47 -24.34 17.24
C ARG A 85 2.23 -23.19 16.59
N ARG A 86 3.27 -23.54 15.84
CA ARG A 86 4.07 -22.61 15.05
C ARG A 86 3.57 -22.66 13.61
N ILE A 87 3.35 -21.49 13.03
CA ILE A 87 3.24 -21.38 11.58
C ILE A 87 4.66 -21.08 11.11
N HIS A 88 5.25 -21.90 10.26
CA HIS A 88 6.57 -21.60 9.75
C HIS A 88 6.44 -20.70 8.51
N ALA A 89 6.94 -19.46 8.58
CA ALA A 89 6.85 -18.51 7.47
C ALA A 89 7.58 -18.97 6.19
N ASP A 90 8.52 -19.91 6.32
CA ASP A 90 9.21 -20.59 5.21
C ASP A 90 8.49 -21.87 4.73
N GLN A 91 7.35 -22.23 5.34
CA GLN A 91 6.51 -23.37 4.96
C GLN A 91 5.07 -22.89 4.67
N PRO A 92 4.77 -22.49 3.43
CA PRO A 92 3.43 -22.02 3.06
C PRO A 92 2.31 -23.04 3.36
N SER A 93 2.63 -24.34 3.45
CA SER A 93 1.68 -25.38 3.85
C SER A 93 1.11 -25.17 5.24
N ASP A 94 1.86 -24.56 6.17
CA ASP A 94 1.41 -24.34 7.54
C ASP A 94 0.28 -23.32 7.61
N LEU A 95 0.28 -22.34 6.70
CA LEU A 95 -0.79 -21.36 6.52
C LEU A 95 -2.06 -21.98 5.91
N LEU A 96 -1.93 -23.12 5.23
CA LEU A 96 -3.05 -23.81 4.57
C LEU A 96 -3.73 -24.82 5.49
N GLU A 97 -3.19 -25.08 6.68
CA GLU A 97 -3.78 -25.95 7.70
C GLU A 97 -4.53 -25.10 8.75
N PRO A 98 -5.87 -25.04 8.72
CA PRO A 98 -6.64 -24.16 9.61
C PRO A 98 -6.39 -24.41 11.10
N ASP A 99 -6.07 -25.64 11.50
CA ASP A 99 -5.77 -26.00 12.89
C ASP A 99 -4.55 -25.24 13.45
N ASN A 100 -3.62 -24.82 12.58
CA ASN A 100 -2.48 -24.01 13.00
C ASN A 100 -2.90 -22.59 13.41
N MET A 101 -4.06 -22.11 12.94
CA MET A 101 -4.59 -20.78 13.23
C MET A 101 -5.77 -20.78 14.20
N GLU A 102 -6.18 -21.93 14.76
CA GLU A 102 -7.37 -22.00 15.65
C GLU A 102 -7.30 -21.09 16.90
N HIS A 103 -6.08 -20.70 17.27
CA HIS A 103 -5.79 -19.88 18.43
C HIS A 103 -5.88 -18.38 18.12
N LEU A 104 -5.98 -18.00 16.84
CA LEU A 104 -6.20 -16.64 16.39
C LEU A 104 -7.72 -16.41 16.29
N ASP A 105 -8.23 -15.41 17.02
CA ASP A 105 -9.64 -15.01 16.91
C ASP A 105 -9.96 -14.53 15.48
N GLN A 106 -9.02 -13.80 14.87
CA GLN A 106 -9.04 -13.42 13.47
C GLN A 106 -7.60 -13.28 12.93
N PRO A 107 -7.21 -14.01 11.87
CA PRO A 107 -5.88 -13.91 11.27
C PRO A 107 -5.77 -12.62 10.45
N MET A 108 -5.50 -11.50 11.12
CA MET A 108 -5.49 -10.17 10.48
C MET A 108 -4.46 -10.03 9.38
N PHE A 109 -3.41 -10.84 9.31
CA PHE A 109 -2.50 -10.84 8.17
C PHE A 109 -3.19 -11.29 6.86
N LEU A 110 -4.30 -12.05 6.93
CA LEU A 110 -5.13 -12.41 5.77
C LEU A 110 -6.19 -11.35 5.42
N LEU A 111 -6.57 -10.51 6.39
CA LEU A 111 -7.61 -9.47 6.24
C LEU A 111 -7.05 -8.05 6.25
N GLY A 112 -5.74 -7.91 6.38
CA GLY A 112 -5.06 -6.64 6.56
C GLY A 112 -5.07 -5.78 5.31
N HIS A 113 -5.25 -6.40 4.14
CA HIS A 113 -5.25 -5.71 2.86
C HIS A 113 -6.27 -6.28 1.88
N GLY A 114 -6.71 -5.42 0.96
CA GLY A 114 -7.53 -5.78 -0.19
C GLY A 114 -7.00 -5.12 -1.46
N VAL A 115 -7.17 -5.80 -2.60
CA VAL A 115 -7.05 -5.15 -3.90
C VAL A 115 -8.42 -4.55 -4.22
N GLU A 116 -8.44 -3.25 -4.47
CA GLU A 116 -9.66 -2.51 -4.75
C GLU A 116 -9.77 -2.22 -6.24
N ASN A 117 -10.99 -2.29 -6.76
CA ASN A 117 -11.30 -1.82 -8.10
C ASN A 117 -11.55 -0.30 -8.03
N PRO A 118 -10.76 0.53 -8.73
CA PRO A 118 -10.93 1.99 -8.71
C PRO A 118 -12.32 2.45 -9.17
N ALA A 119 -13.09 1.62 -9.87
CA ALA A 119 -14.46 1.93 -10.30
C ALA A 119 -15.53 1.76 -9.21
N ASP A 120 -15.21 1.06 -8.11
CA ASP A 120 -16.22 0.62 -7.13
C ASP A 120 -16.34 1.56 -5.93
N GLY A 121 -15.32 2.37 -5.66
CA GLY A 121 -15.39 3.41 -4.62
C GLY A 121 -14.42 3.24 -3.46
N ILE A 122 -14.65 4.04 -2.42
CA ILE A 122 -13.96 3.91 -1.13
C ILE A 122 -14.99 3.62 -0.04
N HIS A 123 -14.59 2.88 1.00
CA HIS A 123 -15.53 2.24 1.93
C HIS A 123 -16.14 3.23 2.92
N GLY A 124 -15.48 4.36 3.15
CA GLY A 124 -15.90 5.43 4.05
C GLY A 124 -15.43 5.25 5.49
N ASP A 125 -14.49 4.34 5.70
CA ASP A 125 -13.82 4.09 6.97
C ASP A 125 -12.32 4.40 6.90
N GLU A 126 -11.84 4.87 5.75
CA GLU A 126 -10.48 5.33 5.54
C GLU A 126 -10.21 6.63 6.30
N GLU A 127 -9.05 6.67 6.93
CA GLU A 127 -8.55 7.85 7.65
C GLU A 127 -7.49 8.62 6.85
N TYR A 128 -6.83 7.94 5.92
CA TYR A 128 -5.82 8.48 5.03
C TYR A 128 -5.97 7.94 3.61
N LEU A 129 -5.66 8.79 2.64
CA LEU A 129 -5.48 8.43 1.24
C LEU A 129 -4.05 8.73 0.81
N TYR A 130 -3.50 7.83 0.00
CA TYR A 130 -2.16 7.96 -0.57
C TYR A 130 -2.22 7.81 -2.09
N VAL A 131 -1.46 8.64 -2.80
CA VAL A 131 -1.15 8.43 -4.22
C VAL A 131 0.34 8.20 -4.34
N VAL A 132 0.74 7.12 -5.02
CA VAL A 132 2.12 6.79 -5.34
C VAL A 132 2.27 6.88 -6.85
N GLU A 133 3.05 7.84 -7.30
CA GLU A 133 3.21 8.16 -8.71
C GLU A 133 4.52 7.58 -9.21
N LEU A 134 4.41 6.57 -10.08
CA LEU A 134 5.53 5.96 -10.76
C LEU A 134 5.82 6.72 -12.05
N PRO A 135 7.09 7.03 -12.35
CA PRO A 135 7.47 7.62 -13.62
C PRO A 135 7.24 6.62 -14.76
N THR A 136 6.85 7.13 -15.94
CA THR A 136 6.89 6.32 -17.17
C THR A 136 8.36 6.15 -17.56
N ARG A 137 8.84 4.91 -17.62
CA ARG A 137 10.24 4.65 -17.99
C ARG A 137 10.43 3.32 -18.70
N ASN A 138 11.57 3.21 -19.38
CA ASN A 138 12.05 1.93 -19.85
C ASN A 138 12.62 1.12 -18.67
N PRO A 139 12.24 -0.16 -18.48
CA PRO A 139 12.75 -1.00 -17.40
C PRO A 139 14.29 -1.12 -17.32
N PHE A 140 15.00 -0.82 -18.42
CA PHE A 140 16.46 -0.89 -18.51
C PHE A 140 17.19 0.43 -18.16
N GLU A 141 16.45 1.51 -17.92
CA GLU A 141 17.01 2.79 -17.44
C GLU A 141 17.29 2.76 -15.94
N GLU A 142 18.11 3.70 -15.48
CA GLU A 142 18.39 3.88 -14.05
C GLU A 142 17.09 4.12 -13.27
N PRO A 143 17.02 3.67 -11.99
CA PRO A 143 15.85 3.88 -11.17
C PRO A 143 15.50 5.36 -11.05
N ALA A 144 14.20 5.66 -11.20
CA ALA A 144 13.68 7.02 -11.09
C ALA A 144 12.93 7.19 -9.77
N GLU A 145 12.88 8.42 -9.29
CA GLU A 145 12.25 8.77 -8.02
C GLU A 145 10.72 8.59 -8.08
N TRP A 146 10.14 8.04 -7.00
CA TRP A 146 8.69 8.04 -6.82
C TRP A 146 8.25 9.36 -6.19
N THR A 147 7.14 9.89 -6.68
CA THR A 147 6.42 10.98 -6.02
C THR A 147 5.26 10.40 -5.22
N VAL A 148 4.96 10.97 -4.06
CA VAL A 148 3.81 10.60 -3.25
C VAL A 148 2.95 11.80 -2.92
N LYS A 149 1.64 11.57 -2.79
CA LYS A 149 0.69 12.49 -2.16
C LYS A 149 0.13 11.83 -0.91
N VAL A 150 0.08 12.58 0.18
CA VAL A 150 -0.43 12.10 1.47
C VAL A 150 -1.58 13.02 1.88
N SER A 151 -2.76 12.47 2.12
CA SER A 151 -3.87 13.27 2.63
C SER A 151 -3.64 13.68 4.07
N GLY A 152 -4.26 14.77 4.50
CA GLY A 152 -4.46 15.01 5.93
C GLY A 152 -5.31 13.90 6.55
N HIS A 153 -5.22 13.75 7.87
CA HIS A 153 -6.12 12.87 8.63
C HIS A 153 -7.56 13.34 8.45
N SER A 154 -8.46 12.42 8.11
CA SER A 154 -9.86 12.72 7.85
C SER A 154 -10.75 11.53 8.21
N ALA A 155 -12.06 11.73 8.19
CA ALA A 155 -13.02 10.64 8.11
C ALA A 155 -13.62 10.69 6.70
N PHE A 156 -12.98 10.02 5.74
CA PHE A 156 -13.42 10.08 4.36
C PHE A 156 -14.82 9.48 4.24
N PRO A 157 -15.78 10.16 3.58
CA PRO A 157 -17.10 9.58 3.39
C PRO A 157 -17.02 8.42 2.40
N ARG A 158 -17.95 7.48 2.53
CA ARG A 158 -18.14 6.43 1.54
C ARG A 158 -18.40 7.05 0.17
N TRP A 159 -17.73 6.52 -0.85
CA TRP A 159 -17.98 6.84 -2.24
C TRP A 159 -18.46 5.58 -2.93
N ASP A 160 -19.64 5.62 -3.55
CA ASP A 160 -20.16 4.51 -4.35
C ASP A 160 -19.97 4.88 -5.83
N GLY A 161 -18.88 4.43 -6.44
CA GLY A 161 -18.53 4.73 -7.83
C GLY A 161 -17.05 5.07 -8.04
N PRO A 162 -16.66 5.61 -9.22
CA PRO A 162 -15.27 5.87 -9.54
C PRO A 162 -14.57 6.71 -8.48
N THR A 163 -13.43 6.20 -8.02
CA THR A 163 -12.69 6.75 -6.88
C THR A 163 -11.94 8.04 -7.22
N GLU A 164 -11.93 8.49 -8.46
CA GLU A 164 -11.22 9.71 -8.86
C GLU A 164 -11.70 10.93 -8.07
N GLU A 165 -13.01 11.10 -7.98
CA GLU A 165 -13.61 12.22 -7.26
C GLU A 165 -13.27 12.21 -5.77
N ALA A 166 -13.17 11.03 -5.15
CA ALA A 166 -12.77 10.91 -3.74
C ALA A 166 -11.33 11.42 -3.52
N PHE A 167 -10.43 11.15 -4.46
CA PHE A 167 -9.04 11.58 -4.40
C PHE A 167 -8.89 13.07 -4.80
N GLU A 168 -9.71 13.58 -5.71
CA GLU A 168 -9.76 15.02 -6.04
C GLU A 168 -10.22 15.87 -4.86
N ARG A 169 -11.19 15.37 -4.08
CA ARG A 169 -11.74 16.06 -2.90
C ARG A 169 -10.85 15.93 -1.66
N ALA A 170 -9.85 15.06 -1.68
CA ALA A 170 -8.92 14.90 -0.56
C ALA A 170 -8.09 16.18 -0.34
N SER A 171 -7.97 16.59 0.91
CA SER A 171 -7.03 17.64 1.29
C SER A 171 -5.64 17.02 1.46
N TRP A 172 -4.71 17.40 0.59
CA TRP A 172 -3.34 16.88 0.57
C TRP A 172 -2.44 17.69 1.50
N GLN A 173 -1.88 17.03 2.53
CA GLN A 173 -0.92 17.67 3.43
C GLN A 173 0.50 17.65 2.86
N PHE A 174 0.79 16.70 1.96
CA PHE A 174 2.08 16.58 1.29
C PHE A 174 1.90 16.16 -0.18
N HIS A 175 2.77 16.68 -1.04
CA HIS A 175 2.97 16.21 -2.41
C HIS A 175 4.41 16.47 -2.83
N GLY A 176 5.17 15.40 -3.11
CA GLY A 176 6.57 15.51 -3.49
C GLY A 176 7.30 14.17 -3.51
N PRO A 177 8.63 14.18 -3.63
CA PRO A 177 9.46 12.98 -3.56
C PRO A 177 9.17 12.11 -2.33
N LEU A 178 9.19 10.78 -2.50
CA LEU A 178 9.01 9.83 -1.40
C LEU A 178 10.00 10.07 -0.25
N GLY A 179 11.28 10.31 -0.56
CA GLY A 179 12.30 10.59 0.46
C GLY A 179 11.98 11.85 1.28
N HIS A 180 11.46 12.90 0.66
CA HIS A 180 11.07 14.12 1.36
C HIS A 180 9.81 13.91 2.21
N ALA A 181 8.89 13.03 1.80
CA ALA A 181 7.70 12.72 2.59
C ALA A 181 8.06 12.15 3.97
N LEU A 182 9.11 11.34 4.05
CA LEU A 182 9.63 10.81 5.31
C LEU A 182 10.19 11.94 6.21
N GLU A 183 10.88 12.91 5.63
CA GLU A 183 11.44 14.03 6.38
C GLU A 183 10.35 15.01 6.86
N GLU A 184 9.37 15.32 6.02
CA GLU A 184 8.39 16.38 6.31
C GLU A 184 7.14 15.88 7.05
N VAL A 185 6.69 14.65 6.76
CA VAL A 185 5.44 14.11 7.33
C VAL A 185 5.71 13.26 8.57
N VAL A 186 6.85 12.56 8.60
CA VAL A 186 7.19 11.63 9.70
C VAL A 186 8.13 12.27 10.72
N ALA A 187 9.09 13.09 10.28
CA ALA A 187 10.08 13.66 11.18
C ALA A 187 9.64 14.95 11.91
N GLU A 188 8.46 15.52 11.61
CA GLU A 188 7.88 16.60 12.43
C GLU A 188 7.29 16.04 13.73
N PRO A 189 7.85 16.35 14.91
CA PRO A 189 7.21 16.02 16.18
C PRO A 189 5.96 16.91 16.35
N ALA A 190 4.81 16.28 16.60
CA ALA A 190 3.59 16.95 17.06
C ALA A 190 3.78 17.65 18.42
#